data_AF-A0A3N5GA41-F1
#
_entry.id   AF-A0A3N5GA41-F1
#
_cell.length_a   1.000
_cell.length_b   1.000
_cell.length_c   1.000
_cell.angle_alpha   90.00
_cell.angle_beta   90.00
_cell.angle_gamma   90.00
#
_symmetry.space_group_name_H-M   'P 1'
#
loop_
_entity.id
_entity.type
_entity.pdbx_description
1 polymer ?
#
loop_
_entity_poly.entity_id
_entity_poly.type
_entity_poly.pdbx_seq_one_letter_code
_entity_poly.pdbx_strand_id
1 'polypeptide(L)' 'MADTRQTSIVIPAFNESPTIGELVTSLRAAASWQEVLVVDDGSDDDTSARATEAG' A
#
# COMPACT_ATOMS: atom_id res chain seq x y z
N MET A 1 7.19 -18.99 -10.32
CA MET A 1 6.61 -17.74 -9.80
C MET A 1 7.69 -16.68 -9.85
N ALA A 2 7.32 -15.41 -10.04
CA ALA A 2 8.28 -14.31 -10.01
C ALA A 2 8.91 -14.18 -8.61
N ASP A 3 10.18 -13.76 -8.54
CA ASP A 3 10.82 -13.41 -7.27
C ASP A 3 10.11 -12.17 -6.70
N THR A 4 9.68 -12.23 -5.45
CA THR A 4 8.99 -11.12 -4.78
C THR A 4 9.90 -9.90 -4.67
N ARG A 5 11.22 -10.09 -4.56
CA ARG A 5 12.20 -8.99 -4.57
C ARG A 5 12.35 -8.30 -5.93
N GLN A 6 11.75 -8.83 -6.99
CA GLN A 6 11.66 -8.18 -8.30
C GLN A 6 10.23 -7.81 -8.68
N THR A 7 9.31 -7.84 -7.71
CA THR A 7 7.88 -7.56 -7.92
C THR A 7 7.50 -6.27 -7.21
N SER A 8 6.98 -5.30 -7.98
CA SER A 8 6.36 -4.08 -7.47
C SER A 8 4.85 -4.28 -7.29
N ILE A 9 4.30 -3.78 -6.19
CA ILE A 9 2.85 -3.73 -5.96
C ILE A 9 2.39 -2.28 -6.13
N VAL A 10 1.39 -2.05 -6.96
CA VAL A 10 0.79 -0.73 -7.17
C VAL A 10 -0.67 -0.79 -6.71
N ILE A 11 -1.04 0.11 -5.81
CA ILE A 11 -2.36 0.17 -5.17
C ILE A 11 -2.97 1.54 -5.46
N PRO A 12 -3.93 1.65 -6.41
CA PRO A 12 -4.75 2.86 -6.49
C PRO A 12 -5.66 2.94 -5.26
N ALA A 13 -5.75 4.11 -4.66
CA ALA A 13 -6.58 4.35 -3.47
C ALA A 13 -7.37 5.65 -3.61
N PHE A 14 -8.66 5.61 -3.26
CA PHE A 14 -9.53 6.77 -3.17
C PHE A 14 -10.50 6.57 -2.00
N ASN A 15 -10.34 7.35 -0.94
CA ASN A 15 -11.13 7.27 0.29
C ASN A 15 -11.10 5.88 0.98
N GLU A 16 -9.89 5.30 1.06
CA GLU A 16 -9.59 3.99 1.66
C GLU A 16 -8.98 4.11 3.07
N SER A 17 -9.18 5.23 3.78
CA SER A 17 -8.68 5.41 5.16
C SER A 17 -8.93 4.20 6.08
N PRO A 18 -10.10 3.55 6.07
CA PRO A 18 -10.36 2.46 7.01
C PRO A 18 -9.50 1.21 6.78
N THR A 19 -8.99 1.00 5.58
CA THR A 19 -8.44 -0.29 5.11
C THR A 19 -6.98 -0.19 4.67
N ILE A 20 -6.53 0.96 4.15
CA ILE A 20 -5.24 1.09 3.47
C ILE A 20 -4.04 0.75 4.37
N GLY A 21 -4.09 1.13 5.65
CA GLY A 21 -3.02 0.84 6.60
C GLY A 21 -2.86 -0.67 6.89
N GLU A 22 -3.97 -1.39 7.05
CA GLU A 22 -3.95 -2.84 7.26
C GLU A 22 -3.44 -3.58 6.01
N LEU A 23 -3.85 -3.12 4.83
CA LEU A 23 -3.38 -3.68 3.55
C LEU A 23 -1.86 -3.53 3.40
N VAL A 24 -1.33 -2.32 3.58
CA VAL A 24 0.12 -2.06 3.46
C VAL A 24 0.90 -2.90 4.47
N THR A 25 0.44 -2.95 5.73
CA THR A 25 1.06 -3.76 6.79
C THR A 25 1.08 -5.24 6.41
N SER A 26 -0.04 -5.77 5.92
CA SER A 26 -0.18 -7.18 5.53
C SER A 26 0.72 -7.54 4.35
N LEU A 27 0.82 -6.66 3.35
CA LEU A 27 1.70 -6.87 2.21
C LEU A 27 3.17 -6.92 2.63
N ARG A 28 3.62 -5.96 3.46
CA ARG A 28 4.98 -5.96 4.02
C ARG A 28 5.30 -7.22 4.82
N ALA A 29 4.33 -7.78 5.54
CA ALA A 29 4.49 -9.01 6.30
C ALA A 29 4.50 -10.28 5.41
N ALA A 30 3.80 -10.25 4.27
CA ALA A 30 3.64 -11.43 3.41
C ALA A 30 4.92 -11.81 2.65
N ALA A 31 5.72 -10.83 2.22
CA ALA A 31 6.99 -11.08 1.53
C ALA A 31 7.89 -9.85 1.48
N SER A 32 9.16 -10.05 1.10
CA SER A 32 10.09 -8.97 0.76
C SER A 32 9.85 -8.47 -0.67
N TRP A 33 8.78 -7.71 -0.88
CA TRP A 33 8.50 -7.03 -2.15
C TRP A 33 9.59 -6.02 -2.51
N GLN A 34 9.77 -5.75 -3.80
CA GLN A 34 10.68 -4.69 -4.25
C GLN A 34 10.22 -3.32 -3.75
N GLU A 35 8.92 -3.05 -3.89
CA GLU A 35 8.27 -1.82 -3.45
C GLU A 35 6.74 -2.03 -3.35
N VAL A 36 6.11 -1.22 -2.50
CA VAL A 36 4.65 -1.08 -2.42
C VAL A 36 4.34 0.40 -2.64
N LEU A 37 3.69 0.71 -3.75
CA LEU A 37 3.35 2.06 -4.18
C LEU A 37 1.86 2.27 -4.00
N VAL A 38 1.48 3.09 -3.02
CA VAL A 38 0.10 3.58 -2.88
C VAL A 38 -0.04 4.86 -3.68
N VAL A 39 -0.99 4.88 -4.62
CA VAL A 39 -1.30 6.03 -5.47
C VAL A 39 -2.65 6.57 -5.03
N ASP A 40 -2.62 7.67 -4.27
CA ASP A 40 -3.83 8.38 -3.87
C ASP A 40 -4.41 9.16 -5.06
N ASP A 41 -5.62 8.79 -5.49
CA ASP A 41 -6.35 9.37 -6.62
C ASP A 41 -7.23 10.55 -6.20
N GLY A 42 -6.70 11.40 -5.31
CA GLY A 42 -7.35 12.63 -4.85
C GLY A 42 -8.36 12.43 -3.73
N SER A 43 -8.06 11.55 -2.77
CA SER A 43 -8.89 11.32 -1.58
C SER A 43 -9.14 12.61 -0.79
N ASP A 44 -10.32 12.71 -0.18
CA ASP A 44 -10.71 13.81 0.72
C ASP A 44 -10.67 13.43 2.21
N ASP A 45 -10.11 12.26 2.51
CA ASP A 45 -9.95 11.70 3.84
C ASP A 45 -8.45 11.43 4.19
N ASP A 46 -8.20 10.70 5.28
CA ASP A 46 -6.85 10.40 5.77
C ASP A 46 -6.12 9.28 5.00
N THR A 47 -6.55 8.89 3.80
CA THR A 47 -6.01 7.73 3.05
C THR A 47 -4.50 7.81 2.90
N SER A 48 -3.99 8.93 2.39
CA SER A 48 -2.55 9.17 2.22
C SER A 48 -1.77 9.11 3.54
N ALA A 49 -2.33 9.70 4.61
CA ALA A 49 -1.69 9.72 5.92
C ALA A 49 -1.56 8.29 6.48
N ARG A 50 -2.64 7.51 6.45
CA ARG A 50 -2.67 6.13 6.96
C ARG A 50 -1.81 5.17 6.14
N ALA A 51 -1.73 5.37 4.83
CA ALA A 51 -0.82 4.61 3.98
C ALA A 51 0.65 4.87 4.35
N THR A 52 1.00 6.14 4.61
CA THR A 52 2.36 6.56 5.01
C THR A 52 2.73 6.02 6.39
N GLU A 53 1.82 6.05 7.36
CA GLU A 53 2.06 5.53 8.71
C GLU A 53 2.32 4.01 8.73
N ALA A 54 1.71 3.26 7.81
CA ALA A 54 1.85 1.81 7.72
C ALA A 54 3.11 1.32 6.96
N GLY A 55 3.84 2.23 6.30
CA GLY A 55 4.83 1.89 5.26
C GLY A 55 6.20 2.52 5.40
#